data_AF-A0AAD5W4V4-F1
#
_entry.id   AF-A0AAD5W4V4-F1
#
_cell.length_a   1.000
_cell.length_b   1.000
_cell.length_c   1.000
_cell.angle_alpha   90.00
_cell.angle_beta   90.00
_cell.angle_gamma   90.00
#
_symmetry.space_group_name_H-M   'P 1'
#
loop_
_entity.id
_entity.type
_entity.pdbx_description
1 polymer ?
#
loop_
_entity_poly.entity_id
_entity_poly.type
_entity_poly.pdbx_seq_one_letter_code
_entity_poly.pdbx_strand_id
1 'polypeptide(L)'
;MLGYTQDWEIEQHGVPSDHKLVSVQLAKPNTPFIGRGRWTIPKFVLSDRKYLQEVESLGRKLVEKMQKTHDGIEVRTDRNNPQVLMREWKETIINKAKERAKRPPPYIERKINVTKAAIDIINADVTLNKDERNLQSAHFKEELKELHQKQEDALRGVTAASDQIYGETVCKPWIDRSKGRPSRELIYKLENPRHANDHTKPKYETKTKNMAEIARTYHESLQTADCVPEQDQEREKAIEEVLKSINDVKLSNNAKAKMAEYINRLEVEMALQSSSNGKAPGLDGIPYELWKILSV
;
A
#
# COMPACT_ATOMS: atom_id res chain seq x y z
N MET A 1 -32.98 7.26 5.30
CA MET A 1 -31.87 6.31 5.04
C MET A 1 -31.81 5.89 3.57
N LEU A 2 -32.94 5.57 2.92
CA LEU A 2 -33.03 5.26 1.48
C LEU A 2 -32.51 6.37 0.53
N GLY A 3 -32.63 7.65 0.90
CA GLY A 3 -32.14 8.77 0.07
C GLY A 3 -30.62 8.86 -0.11
N TYR A 4 -29.85 7.99 0.55
CA TYR A 4 -28.40 7.89 0.40
C TYR A 4 -27.94 6.52 -0.12
N THR A 5 -28.86 5.69 -0.61
CA THR A 5 -28.52 4.41 -1.24
C THR A 5 -28.52 4.53 -2.76
N GLN A 6 -27.51 3.97 -3.40
CA GLN A 6 -27.37 3.92 -4.86
C GLN A 6 -26.76 2.58 -5.28
N ASP A 7 -26.68 2.33 -6.59
CA ASP A 7 -26.01 1.16 -7.18
C ASP A 7 -26.47 -0.16 -6.57
N TRP A 8 -27.79 -0.39 -6.58
CA TRP A 8 -28.35 -1.66 -6.16
C TRP A 8 -28.03 -2.72 -7.20
N GLU A 9 -27.27 -3.73 -6.79
CA GLU A 9 -26.86 -4.84 -7.64
C GLU A 9 -27.38 -6.15 -7.03
N ILE A 10 -27.87 -7.03 -7.91
CA ILE A 10 -28.34 -8.37 -7.52
C ILE A 10 -27.47 -9.38 -8.24
N GLU A 11 -26.46 -9.89 -7.54
CA GLU A 11 -25.43 -10.74 -8.12
C GLU A 11 -25.52 -12.19 -7.65
N GLN A 12 -25.05 -13.10 -8.50
CA GLN A 12 -24.89 -14.50 -8.13
C GLN A 12 -23.66 -14.64 -7.21
N HIS A 13 -23.79 -15.40 -6.12
CA HIS A 13 -22.67 -15.72 -5.25
C HIS A 13 -22.34 -17.22 -5.31
N GLY A 14 -21.12 -17.58 -4.89
CA GLY A 14 -20.63 -18.97 -4.91
C GLY A 14 -21.11 -19.84 -3.74
N VAL A 15 -21.89 -19.28 -2.80
CA VAL A 15 -22.54 -20.10 -1.76
C VAL A 15 -23.72 -20.86 -2.38
N PRO A 16 -23.88 -22.18 -2.15
CA PRO A 16 -24.97 -22.97 -2.70
C PRO A 16 -26.30 -22.57 -2.05
N SER A 17 -26.91 -21.53 -2.59
CA SER A 17 -28.25 -21.05 -2.25
C SER A 17 -29.00 -20.74 -3.54
N ASP A 18 -30.31 -20.81 -3.44
CA ASP A 18 -31.28 -20.33 -4.43
C ASP A 18 -31.48 -18.81 -4.37
N HIS A 19 -30.89 -18.14 -3.39
CA HIS A 19 -30.90 -16.68 -3.27
C HIS A 19 -29.74 -16.02 -4.03
N LYS A 20 -29.93 -14.74 -4.37
CA LYS A 20 -28.89 -13.87 -4.92
C LYS A 20 -28.47 -12.86 -3.86
N LEU A 21 -27.22 -12.41 -3.95
CA LEU A 21 -26.70 -11.41 -3.03
C LEU A 21 -27.13 -10.03 -3.51
N VAL A 22 -27.71 -9.25 -2.62
CA VAL A 22 -28.05 -7.85 -2.88
C VAL A 22 -26.95 -6.98 -2.30
N SER A 23 -26.24 -6.26 -3.15
CA SER A 23 -25.28 -5.22 -2.78
C SER A 23 -25.90 -3.85 -2.98
N VAL A 24 -25.61 -2.92 -2.08
CA VAL A 24 -26.05 -1.53 -2.15
C VAL A 24 -24.92 -0.63 -1.69
N GLN A 25 -24.69 0.45 -2.42
CA GLN A 25 -23.77 1.49 -1.99
C GLN A 25 -24.50 2.50 -1.11
N LEU A 26 -24.06 2.63 0.14
CA LEU A 26 -24.57 3.62 1.08
C LEU A 26 -23.62 4.83 1.12
N ALA A 27 -24.06 5.95 0.54
CA ALA A 27 -23.37 7.21 0.68
C ALA A 27 -23.45 7.71 2.13
N LYS A 28 -22.30 8.08 2.69
CA LYS A 28 -22.23 8.79 3.98
C LYS A 28 -21.94 10.27 3.66
N PRO A 29 -22.97 11.12 3.54
CA PRO A 29 -22.88 12.45 2.91
C PRO A 29 -21.87 13.39 3.57
N ASN A 30 -21.60 13.22 4.86
CA ASN A 30 -20.66 14.07 5.61
C ASN A 30 -19.24 13.50 5.68
N THR A 31 -18.93 12.38 5.01
CA THR A 31 -17.59 11.77 5.06
C THR A 31 -16.59 12.65 4.31
N PRO A 32 -15.43 12.97 4.89
CA PRO A 32 -14.41 13.73 4.18
C PRO A 32 -13.91 12.93 2.96
N PHE A 33 -13.41 13.63 1.95
CA PHE A 33 -12.86 12.98 0.76
C PHE A 33 -11.61 12.16 1.11
N ILE A 34 -11.71 10.83 1.10
CA ILE A 34 -10.56 9.93 1.31
C ILE A 34 -9.92 9.65 -0.05
N GLY A 35 -8.68 10.10 -0.24
CA GLY A 35 -7.93 9.83 -1.47
C GLY A 35 -7.59 8.35 -1.67
N ARG A 36 -7.04 8.00 -2.83
CA ARG A 36 -6.70 6.61 -3.23
C ARG A 36 -5.60 5.92 -2.39
N GLY A 37 -5.05 6.61 -1.40
CA GLY A 37 -3.89 6.16 -0.62
C GLY A 37 -2.58 6.25 -1.41
N ARG A 38 -1.49 5.81 -0.78
CA ARG A 38 -0.19 5.66 -1.45
C ARG A 38 -0.21 4.37 -2.26
N TRP A 39 0.34 4.42 -3.48
CA TRP A 39 0.52 3.22 -4.27
C TRP A 39 1.58 2.34 -3.62
N THR A 40 1.33 1.03 -3.62
CA THR A 40 2.22 0.01 -3.05
C THR A 40 2.30 -1.15 -4.01
N ILE A 41 3.45 -1.82 -4.11
CA ILE A 41 3.56 -3.05 -4.91
C ILE A 41 2.56 -4.07 -4.34
N PRO A 42 1.57 -4.52 -5.11
CA PRO A 42 0.57 -5.45 -4.60
C PRO A 42 1.20 -6.79 -4.23
N LYS A 43 0.73 -7.41 -3.14
CA LYS A 43 1.28 -8.69 -2.65
C LYS A 43 1.26 -9.80 -3.70
N PHE A 44 0.23 -9.88 -4.53
CA PHE A 44 0.15 -10.89 -5.59
C PHE A 44 1.26 -10.74 -6.65
N VAL A 45 1.75 -9.52 -6.88
CA VAL A 45 2.87 -9.26 -7.79
C VAL A 45 4.18 -9.80 -7.20
N LEU A 46 4.33 -9.72 -5.87
CA LEU A 46 5.49 -10.29 -5.16
C LEU A 46 5.53 -11.83 -5.24
N SER A 47 4.41 -12.48 -5.54
CA SER A 47 4.32 -13.92 -5.77
C SER A 47 4.51 -14.31 -7.25
N ASP A 48 4.59 -13.34 -8.18
CA ASP A 48 4.83 -13.63 -9.60
C ASP A 48 6.32 -13.94 -9.84
N ARG A 49 6.62 -15.23 -10.04
CA ARG A 49 7.98 -15.70 -10.32
C ARG A 49 8.64 -14.98 -11.49
N LYS A 50 7.90 -14.65 -12.55
CA LYS A 50 8.48 -13.94 -13.71
C LYS A 50 8.82 -12.50 -13.37
N TYR A 51 8.05 -11.85 -12.49
CA TYR A 51 8.38 -10.52 -11.98
C TYR A 51 9.66 -10.59 -11.12
N LEU A 52 9.74 -11.53 -10.18
CA LEU A 52 10.91 -11.69 -9.33
C LEU A 52 12.21 -11.95 -10.13
N GLN A 53 12.15 -12.82 -11.15
CA GLN A 53 13.28 -13.08 -12.05
C GLN A 53 13.73 -11.83 -12.82
N GLU A 54 12.79 -10.99 -13.23
CA GLU A 54 13.08 -9.73 -13.93
C GLU A 54 13.74 -8.73 -12.97
N VAL A 55 13.23 -8.62 -11.73
CA VAL A 55 13.83 -7.78 -10.68
C VAL A 55 15.24 -8.23 -10.34
N GLU A 56 15.46 -9.54 -10.19
CA GLU A 56 16.77 -10.11 -9.93
C GLU A 56 17.76 -9.81 -11.06
N SER A 57 17.36 -9.99 -12.32
CA SER A 57 18.18 -9.64 -13.48
C SER A 57 18.55 -8.15 -13.51
N LEU A 58 17.59 -7.27 -13.22
CA LEU A 58 17.83 -5.83 -13.12
C LEU A 58 18.75 -5.49 -11.94
N GLY A 59 18.62 -6.20 -10.82
CA GLY A 59 19.48 -6.04 -9.65
C GLY A 59 20.93 -6.43 -9.93
N ARG A 60 21.16 -7.54 -10.63
CA ARG A 60 22.52 -7.95 -11.06
C ARG A 60 23.19 -6.88 -11.93
N LYS A 61 22.45 -6.31 -12.88
CA LYS A 61 22.93 -5.20 -13.72
C LYS A 61 23.23 -3.94 -12.91
N LEU A 62 22.42 -3.64 -11.89
CA LEU A 62 22.65 -2.53 -10.97
C LEU A 62 23.97 -2.70 -10.21
N VAL A 63 24.18 -3.88 -9.61
CA VAL A 63 25.40 -4.20 -8.86
C VAL A 63 26.63 -4.10 -9.76
N GLU A 64 26.57 -4.62 -10.99
CA GLU A 64 27.67 -4.52 -11.95
C GLU A 64 28.02 -3.05 -12.27
N LYS A 65 27.02 -2.18 -12.48
CA LYS A 65 27.26 -0.73 -12.71
C LYS A 65 27.84 -0.03 -11.49
N MET A 66 27.33 -0.34 -10.30
CA MET A 66 27.84 0.21 -9.04
C MET A 66 29.31 -0.21 -8.83
N GLN A 67 29.64 -1.47 -9.13
CA GLN A 67 31.00 -1.99 -9.03
C GLN A 67 31.95 -1.27 -10.00
N LYS A 68 31.55 -1.09 -11.28
CA LYS A 68 32.35 -0.32 -12.25
C LYS A 68 32.60 1.12 -11.82
N THR A 69 31.62 1.76 -11.18
CA THR A 69 31.77 3.12 -10.63
C THR A 69 32.68 3.14 -9.41
N HIS A 70 32.63 2.09 -8.58
CA HIS A 70 33.48 1.96 -7.39
C HIS A 70 34.95 1.70 -7.76
N ASP A 71 35.19 0.81 -8.72
CA ASP A 71 36.52 0.40 -9.18
C ASP A 71 37.21 1.47 -10.06
N GLY A 72 36.53 2.61 -10.31
CA GLY A 72 37.05 3.70 -11.12
C GLY A 72 37.08 3.44 -12.63
N ILE A 73 36.45 2.35 -13.09
CA ILE A 73 36.30 2.02 -14.52
C ILE A 73 35.38 3.04 -15.20
N GLU A 74 34.29 3.40 -14.52
CA GLU A 74 33.39 4.48 -14.94
C GLU A 74 33.55 5.69 -14.01
N VAL A 75 33.65 6.88 -14.59
CA VAL A 75 33.79 8.12 -13.82
C VAL A 75 32.49 8.40 -13.06
N ARG A 76 32.61 8.53 -11.74
CA ARG A 76 31.51 8.97 -10.88
C ARG A 76 31.14 10.42 -11.22
N THR A 77 29.87 10.65 -11.52
CA THR A 77 29.32 11.99 -11.77
C THR A 77 28.02 12.19 -11.00
N ASP A 78 27.49 13.42 -10.98
CA ASP A 78 26.18 13.71 -10.38
C ASP A 78 25.05 12.89 -11.02
N ARG A 79 25.23 12.44 -12.26
CA ARG A 79 24.29 11.57 -12.99
C ARG A 79 24.66 10.10 -12.96
N ASN A 80 25.93 9.77 -12.72
CA ASN A 80 26.43 8.40 -12.60
C ASN A 80 27.02 8.16 -11.21
N ASN A 81 26.15 7.95 -10.23
CA ASN A 81 26.54 7.60 -8.87
C ASN A 81 25.58 6.55 -8.28
N PRO A 82 26.00 5.80 -7.25
CA PRO A 82 25.21 4.71 -6.68
C PRO A 82 23.79 5.10 -6.25
N GLN A 83 23.57 6.33 -5.76
CA GLN A 83 22.26 6.76 -5.31
C GLN A 83 21.30 6.99 -6.48
N VAL A 84 21.79 7.59 -7.57
CA VAL A 84 21.01 7.79 -8.80
C VAL A 84 20.71 6.44 -9.45
N LEU A 85 21.70 5.56 -9.56
CA LEU A 85 21.53 4.21 -10.10
C LEU A 85 20.49 3.40 -9.29
N MET A 86 20.53 3.49 -7.97
CA MET A 86 19.56 2.83 -7.08
C MET A 86 18.15 3.39 -7.27
N ARG A 87 18.01 4.71 -7.40
CA ARG A 87 16.71 5.37 -7.67
C ARG A 87 16.12 4.90 -9.00
N GLU A 88 16.91 4.93 -10.07
CA GLU A 88 16.47 4.50 -11.41
C GLU A 88 16.05 3.03 -11.44
N TRP A 89 16.81 2.18 -10.74
CA TRP A 89 16.45 0.78 -10.59
C TRP A 89 15.12 0.61 -9.83
N LYS A 90 14.93 1.31 -8.70
CA LYS A 90 13.67 1.30 -7.95
C LYS A 90 12.48 1.75 -8.80
N GLU A 91 12.63 2.83 -9.57
CA GLU A 91 11.59 3.32 -10.49
C GLU A 91 11.26 2.28 -11.55
N THR A 92 12.28 1.60 -12.10
CA THR A 92 12.12 0.55 -13.11
C THR A 92 11.30 -0.62 -12.57
N ILE A 93 11.66 -1.16 -11.38
CA ILE A 93 10.94 -2.30 -10.80
C ILE A 93 9.51 -1.95 -10.39
N ILE A 94 9.26 -0.69 -9.99
CA ILE A 94 7.93 -0.16 -9.71
C ILE A 94 7.08 -0.13 -10.99
N ASN A 95 7.63 0.35 -12.10
CA ASN A 95 6.90 0.39 -13.37
C ASN A 95 6.59 -1.02 -13.88
N LYS A 96 7.54 -1.96 -13.77
CA LYS A 96 7.29 -3.37 -14.07
C LYS A 96 6.23 -3.99 -13.17
N ALA A 97 6.22 -3.67 -11.88
CA ALA A 97 5.17 -4.10 -10.97
C ALA A 97 3.80 -3.55 -11.36
N LYS A 98 3.71 -2.27 -11.77
CA LYS A 98 2.47 -1.65 -12.27
C LYS A 98 1.97 -2.32 -13.55
N GLU A 99 2.86 -2.63 -14.49
CA GLU A 99 2.50 -3.37 -15.71
C GLU A 99 1.96 -4.76 -15.39
N ARG A 100 2.60 -5.47 -14.45
CA ARG A 100 2.15 -6.79 -13.98
C ARG A 100 0.81 -6.71 -13.27
N ALA A 101 0.62 -5.70 -12.42
CA ALA A 101 -0.64 -5.48 -11.70
C ALA A 101 -1.81 -5.13 -12.63
N LYS A 102 -1.54 -4.56 -13.81
CA LYS A 102 -2.56 -4.30 -14.84
C LYS A 102 -2.89 -5.53 -15.68
N ARG A 103 -2.13 -6.63 -15.58
CA ARG A 103 -2.43 -7.82 -16.38
C ARG A 103 -3.76 -8.39 -15.97
N PRO A 104 -4.56 -8.86 -16.94
CA PRO A 104 -5.90 -9.33 -16.69
C PRO A 104 -5.89 -10.44 -15.64
N PRO A 105 -6.95 -10.48 -14.82
CA PRO A 105 -7.03 -11.37 -13.69
C PRO A 105 -6.98 -12.85 -14.11
N PRO A 106 -6.87 -13.79 -13.14
CA PRO A 106 -6.83 -15.23 -13.40
C PRO A 106 -7.93 -15.67 -14.38
N TYR A 107 -7.68 -16.77 -15.11
CA TYR A 107 -8.59 -17.31 -16.11
C TYR A 107 -10.06 -17.33 -15.67
N ILE A 108 -10.33 -17.70 -14.41
CA ILE A 108 -11.67 -17.76 -13.83
C ILE A 108 -12.35 -16.39 -13.82
N GLU A 109 -11.68 -15.34 -13.34
CA GLU A 109 -12.24 -13.99 -13.28
C GLU A 109 -12.41 -13.37 -14.68
N ARG A 110 -11.50 -13.67 -15.61
CA ARG A 110 -11.69 -13.32 -17.02
C ARG A 110 -12.94 -13.97 -17.58
N LYS A 111 -13.15 -15.26 -17.29
CA LYS A 111 -14.31 -16.02 -17.77
C LYS A 111 -15.61 -15.48 -17.16
N ILE A 112 -15.61 -15.16 -15.86
CA ILE A 112 -16.72 -14.46 -15.18
C ILE A 112 -17.10 -13.18 -15.93
N ASN A 113 -16.12 -12.31 -16.25
CA ASN A 113 -16.39 -11.05 -16.93
C ASN A 113 -16.95 -11.25 -18.35
N VAL A 114 -16.43 -12.23 -19.10
CA VAL A 114 -16.95 -12.57 -20.43
C VAL A 114 -18.38 -13.11 -20.35
N THR A 115 -18.67 -14.00 -19.40
CA THR A 115 -20.01 -14.56 -19.20
C THR A 115 -21.01 -13.48 -18.75
N LYS A 116 -20.61 -12.55 -17.86
CA LYS A 116 -21.44 -11.39 -17.48
C LYS A 116 -21.77 -10.53 -18.71
N ALA A 117 -20.78 -10.17 -19.52
CA ALA A 117 -21.00 -9.40 -20.75
C ALA A 117 -21.92 -10.13 -21.75
N ALA A 118 -21.80 -11.46 -21.87
CA ALA A 118 -22.69 -12.25 -22.72
C ALA A 118 -24.16 -12.21 -22.23
N ILE A 119 -24.39 -12.29 -20.92
CA ILE A 119 -25.71 -12.14 -20.31
C ILE A 119 -26.31 -10.77 -20.65
N ASP A 120 -25.52 -9.71 -20.55
CA ASP A 120 -25.98 -8.34 -20.84
C ASP A 120 -26.35 -8.18 -22.33
N ILE A 121 -25.51 -8.70 -23.23
CA ILE A 121 -25.77 -8.69 -24.67
C ILE A 121 -27.07 -9.42 -25.00
N ILE A 122 -27.27 -10.63 -24.46
CA ILE A 122 -28.47 -11.44 -24.72
C ILE A 122 -29.71 -10.77 -24.15
N ASN A 123 -29.64 -10.20 -22.95
CA ASN A 123 -30.78 -9.52 -22.34
C ASN A 123 -31.19 -8.27 -23.12
N ALA A 124 -30.22 -7.56 -23.73
CA ALA A 124 -30.42 -6.38 -24.55
C ALA A 124 -30.85 -6.69 -26.00
N ASP A 125 -30.67 -7.94 -26.47
CA ASP A 125 -30.98 -8.33 -27.84
C ASP A 125 -32.50 -8.39 -28.07
N VAL A 126 -33.01 -7.43 -28.85
CA VAL A 126 -34.42 -7.30 -29.19
C VAL A 126 -34.84 -8.30 -30.27
N THR A 127 -33.90 -8.90 -31.00
CA THR A 127 -34.18 -9.85 -32.10
C THR A 127 -34.57 -11.24 -31.60
N LEU A 128 -34.13 -11.61 -30.41
CA LEU A 128 -34.47 -12.89 -29.78
C LEU A 128 -35.88 -12.86 -29.20
N ASN A 129 -36.64 -13.94 -29.45
CA ASN A 129 -37.90 -14.17 -28.75
C ASN A 129 -37.64 -14.30 -27.23
N LYS A 130 -38.63 -13.93 -26.43
CA LYS A 130 -38.54 -13.94 -24.96
C LYS A 130 -38.12 -15.30 -24.42
N ASP A 131 -38.65 -16.39 -24.97
CA ASP A 131 -38.34 -17.75 -24.48
C ASP A 131 -36.90 -18.17 -24.82
N GLU A 132 -36.43 -17.86 -26.03
CA GLU A 132 -35.05 -18.11 -26.45
C GLU A 132 -34.05 -17.27 -25.64
N ARG A 133 -34.37 -15.99 -25.43
CA ARG A 133 -33.59 -15.09 -24.59
C ARG A 133 -33.49 -15.60 -23.16
N ASN A 134 -34.60 -16.05 -22.59
CA ASN A 134 -34.63 -16.61 -21.24
C ASN A 134 -33.81 -17.90 -21.14
N LEU A 135 -33.92 -18.80 -22.12
CA LEU A 135 -33.17 -20.06 -22.15
C LEU A 135 -31.65 -19.82 -22.24
N GLN A 136 -31.23 -18.96 -23.18
CA GLN A 136 -29.81 -18.62 -23.33
C GLN A 136 -29.27 -17.88 -22.09
N SER A 137 -30.02 -16.90 -21.58
CA SER A 137 -29.68 -16.17 -20.35
C SER A 137 -29.58 -17.12 -19.14
N ALA A 138 -30.44 -18.12 -19.04
CA ALA A 138 -30.39 -19.14 -17.99
C ALA A 138 -29.11 -19.99 -18.07
N HIS A 139 -28.76 -20.46 -19.27
CA HIS A 139 -27.51 -21.21 -19.49
C HIS A 139 -26.26 -20.41 -19.05
N PHE A 140 -26.14 -19.14 -19.47
CA PHE A 140 -25.00 -18.32 -19.05
C PHE A 140 -25.02 -17.97 -17.55
N LYS A 141 -26.20 -17.81 -16.94
CA LYS A 141 -26.32 -17.61 -15.49
C LYS A 141 -25.89 -18.85 -14.70
N GLU A 142 -26.16 -20.04 -15.20
CA GLU A 142 -25.70 -21.29 -14.61
C GLU A 142 -24.18 -21.43 -14.73
N GLU A 143 -23.60 -21.16 -15.90
CA GLU A 143 -22.14 -21.11 -16.07
C GLU A 143 -21.49 -20.09 -15.13
N LEU A 144 -22.09 -18.90 -14.99
CA LEU A 144 -21.62 -17.87 -14.06
C LEU A 144 -21.64 -18.35 -12.61
N LYS A 145 -22.69 -19.06 -12.20
CA LYS A 145 -22.81 -19.67 -10.87
C LYS A 145 -21.68 -20.67 -10.61
N GLU A 146 -21.40 -21.56 -11.55
CA GLU A 146 -20.33 -22.54 -11.42
C GLU A 146 -18.95 -21.88 -11.29
N LEU A 147 -18.70 -20.80 -12.04
CA LEU A 147 -17.43 -20.08 -11.98
C LEU A 147 -17.23 -19.38 -10.64
N HIS A 148 -18.28 -18.74 -10.10
CA HIS A 148 -18.23 -18.17 -8.75
C HIS A 148 -18.04 -19.25 -7.68
N GLN A 149 -18.69 -20.41 -7.82
CA GLN A 149 -18.50 -21.51 -6.88
C GLN A 149 -17.06 -22.05 -6.91
N LYS A 150 -16.48 -22.26 -8.09
CA LYS A 150 -15.07 -22.66 -8.25
C LYS A 150 -14.11 -21.65 -7.63
N GLN A 151 -14.39 -20.35 -7.77
CA GLN A 151 -13.58 -19.29 -7.18
C GLN A 151 -13.66 -19.31 -5.64
N GLU A 152 -14.86 -19.40 -5.09
CA GLU A 152 -15.10 -19.46 -3.64
C GLU A 152 -14.54 -20.74 -3.02
N ASP A 153 -14.70 -21.90 -3.66
CA ASP A 153 -14.14 -23.17 -3.19
C ASP A 153 -12.62 -23.13 -3.13
N ALA A 154 -11.98 -22.53 -4.14
CA ALA A 154 -10.54 -22.30 -4.12
C ALA A 154 -10.12 -21.37 -2.97
N LEU A 155 -10.86 -20.28 -2.75
CA LEU A 155 -10.60 -19.35 -1.65
C LEU A 155 -10.78 -20.02 -0.28
N ARG A 156 -11.87 -20.78 -0.11
CA ARG A 156 -12.15 -21.57 1.10
C ARG A 156 -11.09 -22.62 1.36
N GLY A 157 -10.61 -23.30 0.32
CA GLY A 157 -9.50 -24.25 0.43
C GLY A 157 -8.23 -23.59 0.97
N VAL A 158 -7.89 -22.39 0.44
CA VAL A 158 -6.75 -21.60 0.95
C VAL A 158 -6.99 -21.14 2.39
N THR A 159 -8.18 -20.64 2.73
CA THR A 159 -8.52 -20.23 4.09
C THR A 159 -8.49 -21.40 5.07
N ALA A 160 -9.05 -22.56 4.71
CA ALA A 160 -9.05 -23.76 5.54
C ALA A 160 -7.63 -24.29 5.77
N ALA A 161 -6.80 -24.34 4.72
CA ALA A 161 -5.38 -24.71 4.87
C ALA A 161 -4.62 -23.70 5.74
N SER A 162 -4.87 -22.40 5.55
CA SER A 162 -4.30 -21.35 6.40
C SER A 162 -4.76 -21.50 7.85
N ASP A 163 -6.02 -21.84 8.10
CA ASP A 163 -6.56 -22.04 9.45
C ASP A 163 -6.03 -23.32 10.10
N GLN A 164 -5.79 -24.37 9.33
CA GLN A 164 -5.14 -25.57 9.83
C GLN A 164 -3.69 -25.30 10.26
N ILE A 165 -2.95 -24.49 9.49
CA ILE A 165 -1.54 -24.17 9.79
C ILE A 165 -1.44 -23.14 10.92
N TYR A 166 -2.27 -22.11 10.89
CA TYR A 166 -2.11 -20.90 11.70
C TYR A 166 -3.21 -20.67 12.74
N GLY A 167 -4.30 -21.44 12.71
CA GLY A 167 -5.48 -21.22 13.56
C GLY A 167 -5.24 -21.47 15.05
N GLU A 168 -4.24 -22.28 15.39
CA GLU A 168 -3.85 -22.57 16.78
C GLU A 168 -2.47 -21.99 17.14
N THR A 169 -1.76 -21.44 16.17
CA THR A 169 -0.42 -20.84 16.39
C THR A 169 -0.57 -19.34 16.60
N VAL A 170 0.00 -18.81 17.69
CA VAL A 170 0.06 -17.36 17.95
C VAL A 170 0.98 -16.68 16.92
N CYS A 171 0.41 -16.40 15.76
CA CYS A 171 1.06 -15.78 14.62
C CYS A 171 0.23 -14.59 14.12
N LYS A 172 0.73 -13.87 13.11
CA LYS A 172 0.07 -12.65 12.62
C LYS A 172 -1.38 -12.89 12.16
N PRO A 173 -1.72 -13.89 11.33
CA PRO A 173 -3.11 -14.20 10.98
C PRO A 173 -4.03 -14.41 12.21
N TRP A 174 -3.54 -15.13 13.23
CA TRP A 174 -4.29 -15.38 14.46
C TRP A 174 -4.56 -14.09 15.25
N ILE A 175 -3.53 -13.25 15.40
CA ILE A 175 -3.64 -11.94 16.08
C ILE A 175 -4.58 -11.02 15.28
N ASP A 176 -4.46 -10.97 13.95
CA ASP A 176 -5.30 -10.11 13.11
C ASP A 176 -6.78 -10.53 13.15
N ARG A 177 -7.07 -11.81 13.40
CA ARG A 177 -8.44 -12.33 13.61
C ARG A 177 -9.01 -11.95 14.97
N SER A 178 -8.21 -12.01 16.03
CA SER A 178 -8.64 -11.71 17.40
C SER A 178 -8.61 -10.21 17.74
N LYS A 179 -7.80 -9.43 17.01
CA LYS A 179 -7.67 -8.00 17.23
C LYS A 179 -8.95 -7.27 16.82
N GLY A 180 -9.62 -6.68 17.81
CA GLY A 180 -10.71 -5.74 17.56
C GLY A 180 -10.26 -4.66 16.57
N ARG A 181 -11.04 -4.45 15.50
CA ARG A 181 -10.75 -3.39 14.53
C ARG A 181 -11.30 -2.09 15.13
N PRO A 182 -10.45 -1.15 15.59
CA PRO A 182 -10.96 0.12 16.07
C PRO A 182 -11.75 0.78 14.94
N SER A 183 -12.89 1.37 15.26
CA SER A 183 -13.59 2.24 14.31
C SER A 183 -12.60 3.27 13.82
N ARG A 184 -12.45 3.43 12.51
CA ARG A 184 -11.62 4.50 11.97
C ARG A 184 -12.24 5.83 12.40
N GLU A 185 -11.61 6.50 13.35
CA GLU A 185 -12.00 7.85 13.75
C GLU A 185 -11.71 8.77 12.57
N LEU A 186 -12.76 9.25 11.93
CA LEU A 186 -12.67 10.18 10.81
C LEU A 186 -12.76 11.60 11.36
N ILE A 187 -11.73 12.40 11.09
CA ILE A 187 -11.82 13.85 11.28
C ILE A 187 -12.69 14.38 10.14
N TYR A 188 -13.94 14.71 10.46
CA TYR A 188 -14.95 15.11 9.47
C TYR A 188 -14.64 16.46 8.81
N LYS A 189 -14.12 17.39 9.61
CA LYS A 189 -13.79 18.74 9.19
C LYS A 189 -12.75 19.32 10.13
N LEU A 190 -11.92 20.20 9.60
CA LEU A 190 -10.93 20.96 10.37
C LEU A 190 -11.25 22.44 10.26
N GLU A 191 -11.15 23.17 11.35
CA GLU A 191 -11.30 24.63 11.32
C GLU A 191 -10.13 25.27 10.57
N ASN A 192 -10.41 26.24 9.71
CA ASN A 192 -9.38 26.93 8.95
C ASN A 192 -8.86 28.14 9.73
N PRO A 193 -7.60 28.12 10.22
CA PRO A 193 -7.05 29.19 11.05
C PRO A 193 -6.97 30.54 10.32
N ARG A 194 -6.97 30.57 8.98
CA ARG A 194 -7.01 31.83 8.20
C ARG A 194 -8.29 32.63 8.42
N HIS A 195 -9.33 32.01 8.96
CA HIS A 195 -10.61 32.65 9.26
C HIS A 195 -10.91 32.65 10.77
N ALA A 196 -9.97 32.25 11.62
CA ALA A 196 -10.18 32.20 13.07
C ALA A 196 -10.45 33.59 13.69
N ASN A 197 -9.92 34.66 13.08
CA ASN A 197 -10.12 36.05 13.54
C ASN A 197 -11.46 36.65 13.08
N ASP A 198 -12.22 35.95 12.24
CA ASP A 198 -13.56 36.37 11.83
C ASP A 198 -14.59 35.78 12.81
N HIS A 199 -14.77 36.48 13.93
CA HIS A 199 -15.64 36.08 15.04
C HIS A 199 -17.12 35.86 14.66
N THR A 200 -17.52 36.18 13.43
CA THR A 200 -18.90 36.08 12.99
C THR A 200 -19.26 34.69 12.46
N LYS A 201 -18.31 33.91 11.91
CA LYS A 201 -18.56 32.51 11.49
C LYS A 201 -17.28 31.69 11.20
N PRO A 202 -16.94 30.66 11.99
CA PRO A 202 -15.79 29.81 11.70
C PRO A 202 -16.01 29.03 10.40
N LYS A 203 -15.02 29.09 9.48
CA LYS A 203 -15.02 28.33 8.23
C LYS A 203 -14.29 27.01 8.41
N TYR A 204 -14.95 25.94 8.00
CA TYR A 204 -14.43 24.58 8.11
C TYR A 204 -14.00 24.05 6.73
N GLU A 205 -12.93 23.28 6.72
CA GLU A 205 -12.44 22.53 5.56
C GLU A 205 -12.81 21.06 5.70
N THR A 206 -13.32 20.46 4.61
CA THR A 206 -13.76 19.06 4.56
C THR A 206 -12.90 18.22 3.60
N LYS A 207 -12.10 18.88 2.75
CA LYS A 207 -11.17 18.21 1.84
C LYS A 207 -9.92 17.78 2.61
N THR A 208 -9.69 16.48 2.72
CA THR A 208 -8.56 15.89 3.47
C THR A 208 -7.20 16.46 3.08
N LYS A 209 -6.97 16.75 1.79
CA LYS A 209 -5.71 17.37 1.34
C LYS A 209 -5.48 18.75 1.98
N ASN A 210 -6.53 19.55 2.06
CA ASN A 210 -6.47 20.89 2.66
C ASN A 210 -6.43 20.80 4.19
N MET A 211 -7.15 19.86 4.80
CA MET A 211 -7.03 19.60 6.24
C MET A 211 -5.59 19.19 6.63
N ALA A 212 -4.95 18.33 5.84
CA ALA A 212 -3.55 17.95 6.04
C ALA A 212 -2.60 19.14 5.89
N GLU A 213 -2.89 20.04 4.95
CA GLU A 213 -2.12 21.27 4.76
C GLU A 213 -2.29 22.24 5.94
N ILE A 214 -3.51 22.42 6.45
CA ILE A 214 -3.78 23.21 7.65
C ILE A 214 -3.00 22.63 8.84
N ALA A 215 -3.06 21.31 9.04
CA ALA A 215 -2.31 20.64 10.10
C ALA A 215 -0.79 20.80 9.93
N ARG A 216 -0.28 20.68 8.69
CA ARG A 216 1.12 20.91 8.35
C ARG A 216 1.54 22.33 8.73
N THR A 217 0.83 23.34 8.25
CA THR A 217 1.14 24.75 8.54
C THR A 217 1.06 25.03 10.04
N TYR A 218 0.06 24.48 10.75
CA TYR A 218 -0.04 24.61 12.20
C TYR A 218 1.20 24.02 12.88
N HIS A 219 1.59 22.79 12.57
CA HIS A 219 2.78 22.18 13.16
C HIS A 219 4.09 22.89 12.76
N GLU A 220 4.22 23.37 11.53
CA GLU A 220 5.36 24.19 11.09
C GLU A 220 5.42 25.51 11.86
N SER A 221 4.28 26.17 12.08
CA SER A 221 4.23 27.40 12.89
C SER A 221 4.56 27.14 14.36
N LEU A 222 4.19 25.99 14.93
CA LEU A 222 4.58 25.63 16.30
C LEU A 222 6.09 25.45 16.44
N GLN A 223 6.79 25.02 15.39
CA GLN A 223 8.25 24.90 15.43
C GLN A 223 8.95 26.26 15.55
N THR A 224 8.27 27.35 15.18
CA THR A 224 8.84 28.71 15.19
C THR A 224 8.13 29.66 16.16
N ALA A 225 6.94 29.32 16.66
CA ALA A 225 6.13 30.20 17.52
C ALA A 225 6.83 30.56 18.83
N ASP A 226 7.61 29.64 19.40
CA ASP A 226 8.40 29.86 20.62
C ASP A 226 9.88 30.15 20.32
N CYS A 227 10.26 30.29 19.05
CA CYS A 227 11.62 30.66 18.66
C CYS A 227 11.74 32.20 18.66
N VAL A 228 12.10 32.79 19.80
CA VAL A 228 12.38 34.22 19.93
C VAL A 228 13.76 34.52 19.31
N PRO A 229 13.89 35.41 18.30
CA PRO A 229 15.18 35.71 17.66
C PRO A 229 16.24 36.28 18.62
N GLU A 230 15.82 36.95 19.69
CA GLU A 230 16.72 37.48 20.74
C GLU A 230 17.35 36.38 21.60
N GLN A 231 16.86 35.13 21.51
CA GLN A 231 17.43 33.97 22.18
C GLN A 231 18.43 33.21 21.31
N ASP A 232 18.80 33.67 20.11
CA ASP A 232 19.83 32.96 19.32
C ASP A 232 21.16 32.84 20.08
N GLN A 233 21.53 33.84 20.89
CA GLN A 233 22.70 33.75 21.77
C GLN A 233 22.49 32.80 22.96
N GLU A 234 21.29 32.74 23.54
CA GLU A 234 20.97 31.81 24.64
C GLU A 234 20.90 30.37 24.13
N ARG A 235 20.35 30.17 22.93
CA ARG A 235 20.30 28.92 22.21
C ARG A 235 21.69 28.46 21.80
N GLU A 236 22.54 29.34 21.27
CA GLU A 236 23.94 29.03 21.01
C GLU A 236 24.69 28.65 22.29
N LYS A 237 24.48 29.39 23.39
CA LYS A 237 25.04 29.03 24.71
C LYS A 237 24.53 27.67 25.20
N ALA A 238 23.24 27.38 25.07
CA ALA A 238 22.66 26.10 25.45
C ALA A 238 23.17 24.96 24.56
N ILE A 239 23.31 25.20 23.25
CA ILE A 239 23.92 24.25 22.31
C ILE A 239 25.39 24.01 22.71
N GLU A 240 26.16 25.06 23.00
CA GLU A 240 27.54 24.91 23.48
C GLU A 240 27.63 24.18 24.81
N GLU A 241 26.74 24.45 25.76
CA GLU A 241 26.69 23.80 27.07
C GLU A 241 26.36 22.31 26.93
N VAL A 242 25.35 21.98 26.11
CA VAL A 242 25.02 20.60 25.76
C VAL A 242 26.18 19.93 25.04
N LEU A 243 26.79 20.57 24.04
CA LEU A 243 27.94 20.02 23.32
C LEU A 243 29.16 19.85 24.23
N LYS A 244 29.40 20.76 25.20
CA LYS A 244 30.41 20.60 26.24
C LYS A 244 30.13 19.37 27.10
N SER A 245 28.87 19.16 27.51
CA SER A 245 28.47 17.97 28.27
C SER A 245 28.61 16.66 27.46
N ILE A 246 28.47 16.72 26.14
CA ILE A 246 28.63 15.57 25.23
C ILE A 246 30.10 15.31 24.88
N ASN A 247 30.94 16.35 24.82
CA ASN A 247 32.37 16.25 24.46
C ASN A 247 33.19 15.38 25.41
N ASP A 248 32.71 15.19 26.64
CA ASP A 248 33.30 14.29 27.63
C ASP A 248 32.87 12.83 27.42
N VAL A 249 31.75 12.59 26.72
CA VAL A 249 31.25 11.26 26.36
C VAL A 249 31.78 10.88 24.98
N LYS A 250 33.09 10.67 24.88
CA LYS A 250 33.68 10.08 23.67
C LYS A 250 33.28 8.61 23.58
N LEU A 251 32.86 8.18 22.39
CA LEU A 251 32.75 6.75 22.08
C LEU A 251 34.06 6.06 22.50
N SER A 252 33.95 4.97 23.26
CA SER A 252 35.10 4.16 23.63
C SER A 252 35.83 3.72 22.36
N ASN A 253 37.14 3.49 22.45
CA ASN A 253 37.92 3.02 21.29
C ASN A 253 37.32 1.74 20.69
N ASN A 254 36.71 0.89 21.52
CA ASN A 254 35.97 -0.29 21.06
C ASN A 254 34.71 0.09 20.26
N ALA A 255 33.88 1.03 20.74
CA ALA A 255 32.70 1.47 20.00
C ALA A 255 33.06 2.18 18.67
N LYS A 256 34.16 2.95 18.65
CA LYS A 256 34.70 3.54 17.42
C LYS A 256 35.19 2.48 16.44
N ALA A 257 35.90 1.46 16.92
CA ALA A 257 36.33 0.33 16.11
C ALA A 257 35.13 -0.38 15.49
N LYS A 258 34.08 -0.68 16.30
CA LYS A 258 32.83 -1.26 15.80
C LYS A 258 32.11 -0.40 14.77
N MET A 259 32.07 0.92 14.93
CA MET A 259 31.47 1.81 13.92
C MET A 259 32.30 1.89 12.63
N ALA A 260 33.59 1.62 12.70
CA ALA A 260 34.47 1.59 11.53
C ALA A 260 34.44 0.25 10.79
N GLU A 261 33.88 -0.81 11.39
CA GLU A 261 33.69 -2.10 10.73
C GLU A 261 32.71 -1.96 9.57
N TYR A 262 33.01 -2.63 8.45
CA TYR A 262 32.11 -2.70 7.31
C TYR A 262 30.88 -3.54 7.66
N ILE A 263 29.71 -3.04 7.27
CA ILE A 263 28.47 -3.79 7.37
C ILE A 263 28.64 -5.10 6.63
N ASN A 264 28.44 -6.21 7.33
CA ASN A 264 28.61 -7.53 6.75
C ASN A 264 27.28 -8.08 6.21
N ARG A 265 27.36 -9.09 5.34
CA ARG A 265 26.19 -9.70 4.72
C ARG A 265 25.23 -10.30 5.76
N LEU A 266 25.77 -10.93 6.81
CA LEU A 266 24.97 -11.58 7.85
C LEU A 266 24.13 -10.55 8.63
N GLU A 267 24.69 -9.38 8.94
CA GLU A 267 24.00 -8.27 9.59
C GLU A 267 22.85 -7.77 8.73
N VAL A 268 23.06 -7.63 7.41
CA VAL A 268 22.01 -7.21 6.47
C VAL A 268 20.90 -8.27 6.42
N GLU A 269 21.25 -9.56 6.35
CA GLU A 269 20.28 -10.66 6.34
C GLU A 269 19.48 -10.71 7.65
N MET A 270 20.14 -10.59 8.81
CA MET A 270 19.48 -10.55 10.13
C MET A 270 18.57 -9.33 10.26
N ALA A 271 19.04 -8.15 9.84
CA ALA A 271 18.25 -6.93 9.84
C ALA A 271 17.01 -7.07 8.94
N LEU A 272 17.18 -7.61 7.73
CA LEU A 272 16.07 -7.88 6.82
C LEU A 272 15.10 -8.88 7.43
N GLN A 273 15.56 -10.01 7.96
CA GLN A 273 14.69 -11.01 8.60
C GLN A 273 13.87 -10.41 9.75
N SER A 274 14.50 -9.57 10.58
CA SER A 274 13.86 -8.88 11.71
C SER A 274 12.84 -7.81 11.29
N SER A 275 12.91 -7.31 10.05
CA SER A 275 12.00 -6.28 9.57
C SER A 275 10.55 -6.79 9.53
N SER A 276 9.58 -5.91 9.80
CA SER A 276 8.18 -6.32 9.94
C SER A 276 7.47 -6.50 8.60
N ASN A 277 6.80 -7.64 8.41
CA ASN A 277 5.96 -7.90 7.22
C ASN A 277 4.58 -7.21 7.33
N GLY A 278 4.06 -6.77 6.18
CA GLY A 278 2.72 -6.22 6.01
C GLY A 278 2.50 -4.90 6.73
N LYS A 279 3.57 -4.12 6.94
CA LYS A 279 3.49 -2.69 7.28
C LYS A 279 3.33 -1.86 6.01
N ALA A 280 2.90 -0.62 6.19
CA ALA A 280 2.86 0.34 5.08
C ALA A 280 4.29 0.56 4.56
N PRO A 281 4.53 0.45 3.24
CA PRO A 281 5.83 0.74 2.67
C PRO A 281 6.16 2.23 2.75
N GLY A 282 7.43 2.55 2.49
CA GLY A 282 7.92 3.92 2.43
C GLY A 282 7.35 4.73 1.25
N LEU A 283 7.94 5.90 1.01
CA LEU A 283 7.52 6.81 -0.06
C LEU A 283 7.63 6.20 -1.47
N ASP A 284 8.52 5.22 -1.65
CA ASP A 284 8.71 4.48 -2.90
C ASP A 284 7.63 3.41 -3.14
N GLY A 285 6.82 3.07 -2.13
CA GLY A 285 5.78 2.05 -2.26
C GLY A 285 6.32 0.62 -2.35
N ILE A 286 7.61 0.39 -2.04
CA ILE A 286 8.25 -0.93 -2.08
C ILE A 286 8.13 -1.59 -0.69
N PRO A 287 7.44 -2.73 -0.56
CA PRO A 287 7.26 -3.43 0.71
C PRO A 287 8.54 -4.19 1.13
N TYR A 288 8.71 -4.39 2.44
CA TYR A 288 9.87 -5.11 3.01
C TYR A 288 9.98 -6.55 2.52
N GLU A 289 8.83 -7.16 2.23
CA GLU A 289 8.73 -8.49 1.66
C GLU A 289 9.51 -8.65 0.36
N LEU A 290 9.60 -7.61 -0.48
CA LEU A 290 10.41 -7.69 -1.70
C LEU A 290 11.89 -7.86 -1.35
N TRP A 291 12.41 -7.07 -0.41
CA TRP A 291 13.81 -7.16 0.01
C TRP A 291 14.14 -8.51 0.64
N LYS A 292 13.21 -9.06 1.44
CA LYS A 292 13.35 -10.40 2.02
C LYS A 292 13.39 -11.50 0.96
N ILE A 293 12.56 -11.39 -0.07
CA ILE A 293 12.53 -12.38 -1.16
C ILE A 293 13.84 -12.33 -1.95
N LEU A 294 14.42 -11.15 -2.14
CA LEU A 294 15.68 -10.98 -2.88
C LEU A 294 16.94 -11.33 -2.06
N SER A 295 16.83 -11.42 -0.72
CA SER A 295 17.97 -11.76 0.15
C SER A 295 18.19 -13.27 0.31
N VAL A 296 17.19 -14.09 -0.05
CA VAL A 296 17.25 -15.57 0.00
C VAL A 296 17.81 -16.08 -1.32
#